data_AF-A0A2P2LNZ3-F1
#
_entry.id   AF-A0A2P2LNZ3-F1
#
_cell.length_a   1.000
_cell.length_b   1.000
_cell.length_c   1.000
_cell.angle_alpha   90.00
_cell.angle_beta   90.00
_cell.angle_gamma   90.00
#
_symmetry.space_group_name_H-M   'P 1'
#
loop_
_entity.id
_entity.type
_entity.pdbx_description
1 polymer ?
#
loop_
_entity_poly.entity_id
_entity_poly.type
_entity_poly.pdbx_seq_one_letter_code
_entity_poly.pdbx_strand_id
1 'polypeptide(L)'
;MAVLTSLKHFNPKDLDAFAMVYNHFDMKHETAALLESQASQSSDQWFRRYDKDQNEDLLESMRYFIEAAEVYSSIDAGNKTRGACAQASLVSLQIRMPDSKWLKLSETNARRLLVEQSRFQEALIVAEAYGLNQPSEWALVLWDHMLKPELTEVFVAEFVAVLPLQPSMLVELARFYRAEVAARGDQSQFSVWLTGGGLPAEWAKYLGRSFRCLLKRTRDLRLRLQLATVATGFTDVIDACMKMLDKVPDNARPLVLRKGHGGAYLPLM
;
A
#
# COMPACT_ATOMS: atom_id res chain seq x y z
N MET A 1 -2.90 -10.35 39.63
CA MET A 1 -2.42 -8.95 39.76
C MET A 1 -1.28 -8.77 40.76
N ALA A 2 -1.40 -9.17 42.04
CA ALA A 2 -0.33 -8.97 43.03
C ALA A 2 1.02 -9.58 42.63
N VAL A 3 1.04 -10.79 42.06
CA VAL A 3 2.27 -11.45 41.57
C VAL A 3 2.96 -10.65 40.46
N LEU A 4 2.20 -10.13 39.49
CA LEU A 4 2.74 -9.29 38.42
C LEU A 4 3.28 -7.96 38.95
N THR A 5 2.57 -7.32 39.90
CA THR A 5 3.03 -6.08 40.52
C THR A 5 4.35 -6.29 41.26
N SER A 6 4.49 -7.40 41.99
CA SER A 6 5.73 -7.78 42.67
C SER A 6 6.85 -8.06 41.67
N LEU A 7 6.61 -8.85 40.62
CA LEU A 7 7.60 -9.11 39.58
C LEU A 7 8.09 -7.83 38.90
N LYS A 8 7.17 -6.93 38.53
CA LYS A 8 7.52 -5.61 37.97
C LYS A 8 8.35 -4.75 38.92
N HIS A 9 8.11 -4.85 40.22
CA HIS A 9 8.83 -4.04 41.21
C HIS A 9 10.22 -4.61 41.54
N PHE A 10 10.33 -5.93 41.74
CA PHE A 10 11.55 -6.56 42.23
C PHE A 10 12.44 -7.10 41.10
N ASN A 11 11.85 -7.65 40.02
CA ASN A 11 12.58 -8.29 38.92
C ASN A 11 12.05 -7.86 37.54
N PRO A 12 12.06 -6.56 37.18
CA PRO A 12 11.46 -6.07 35.94
C PRO A 12 12.10 -6.60 34.65
N LYS A 13 13.28 -7.21 34.73
CA LYS A 13 14.04 -7.73 33.58
C LYS A 13 13.94 -9.25 33.41
N ASP A 14 13.26 -9.94 34.32
CA ASP A 14 13.12 -11.40 34.29
C ASP A 14 11.97 -11.78 33.35
N LEU A 15 12.28 -11.81 32.04
CA LEU A 15 11.30 -12.10 31.00
C LEU A 15 10.74 -13.52 31.10
N ASP A 16 11.54 -14.48 31.58
CA ASP A 16 11.12 -15.87 31.77
C ASP A 16 10.08 -15.99 32.88
N ALA A 17 10.29 -15.28 33.99
CA ALA A 17 9.29 -15.21 35.06
C ALA A 17 7.99 -14.54 34.59
N PHE A 18 8.06 -13.49 33.76
CA PHE A 18 6.86 -12.91 33.14
C PHE A 18 6.15 -13.90 32.22
N ALA A 19 6.88 -14.62 31.36
CA ALA A 19 6.31 -15.62 30.45
C ALA A 19 5.58 -16.74 31.22
N MET A 20 6.19 -17.24 32.31
CA MET A 20 5.55 -18.24 33.17
C MET A 20 4.24 -17.74 33.78
N VAL A 21 4.23 -16.49 34.29
CA VAL A 21 3.03 -15.90 34.88
C VAL A 21 1.95 -15.65 33.83
N TYR A 22 2.31 -15.11 32.66
CA TYR A 22 1.34 -14.88 31.59
C TYR A 22 0.72 -16.19 31.10
N ASN A 23 1.53 -17.24 30.93
CA ASN A 23 1.04 -18.57 30.54
C ASN A 23 0.15 -19.19 31.63
N HIS A 24 0.52 -19.07 32.91
CA HIS A 24 -0.26 -19.62 34.01
C HIS A 24 -1.65 -18.98 34.15
N PHE A 25 -1.76 -17.68 33.88
CA PHE A 25 -3.01 -16.93 33.96
C PHE A 25 -3.70 -16.71 32.61
N ASP A 26 -3.25 -17.39 31.54
CA ASP A 26 -3.78 -17.28 30.18
C ASP A 26 -3.85 -15.85 29.62
N MET A 27 -2.85 -15.03 29.95
CA MET A 27 -2.76 -13.61 29.57
C MET A 27 -2.22 -13.45 28.13
N LYS A 28 -3.01 -13.87 27.14
CA LYS A 28 -2.58 -13.97 25.73
C LYS A 28 -2.10 -12.64 25.13
N HIS A 29 -2.73 -11.52 25.46
CA HIS A 29 -2.31 -10.21 24.95
C HIS A 29 -0.91 -9.84 25.47
N GLU A 30 -0.64 -10.11 26.74
CA GLU A 30 0.64 -9.85 27.39
C GLU A 30 1.73 -10.82 26.92
N THR A 31 1.40 -12.10 26.73
CA THR A 31 2.31 -13.08 26.13
C THR A 31 2.75 -12.63 24.73
N ALA A 32 1.81 -12.26 23.86
CA ALA A 32 2.15 -11.81 22.51
C ALA A 32 2.97 -10.51 22.50
N ALA A 33 2.64 -9.54 23.35
CA ALA A 33 3.41 -8.31 23.48
C ALA A 33 4.84 -8.55 24.03
N LEU A 34 5.00 -9.52 24.94
CA LEU A 34 6.32 -9.94 25.42
C LEU A 34 7.16 -10.53 24.29
N LEU A 35 6.57 -11.40 23.47
CA LEU A 35 7.23 -12.00 22.30
C LEU A 35 7.65 -10.91 21.28
N GLU A 36 6.80 -9.93 20.98
CA GLU A 36 7.16 -8.80 20.10
C GLU A 36 8.34 -7.98 20.67
N SER A 37 8.38 -7.79 21.98
CA SER A 37 9.49 -7.12 22.66
C SER A 37 10.79 -7.93 22.56
N GLN A 38 10.73 -9.24 22.74
CA GLN A 38 11.87 -10.15 22.58
C GLN A 38 12.37 -10.19 21.13
N ALA A 39 11.45 -10.20 20.16
CA ALA A 39 11.78 -10.12 18.74
C ALA A 39 12.55 -8.83 18.40
N SER A 40 12.04 -7.70 18.91
CA SER A 40 12.69 -6.40 18.76
C SER A 40 14.08 -6.39 19.39
N GLN A 41 14.22 -6.93 20.61
CA GLN A 41 15.50 -7.03 21.30
C GLN A 41 16.50 -7.94 20.58
N SER A 42 16.05 -9.05 19.98
CA SER A 42 16.93 -9.95 19.23
C SER A 42 17.42 -9.26 17.95
N SER A 43 16.52 -8.57 17.23
CA SER A 43 16.90 -7.71 16.10
C SER A 43 17.91 -6.62 16.50
N ASP A 44 17.74 -6.00 17.67
CA ASP A 44 18.69 -5.04 18.25
C ASP A 44 20.09 -5.60 18.44
N GLN A 45 20.20 -6.85 18.86
CA GLN A 45 21.50 -7.52 19.04
C GLN A 45 22.20 -7.71 17.71
N TRP A 46 21.48 -8.16 16.67
CA TRP A 46 22.04 -8.29 15.33
C TRP A 46 22.62 -6.97 14.81
N PHE A 47 21.92 -5.86 15.04
CA PHE A 47 22.41 -4.53 14.64
C PHE A 47 23.69 -4.11 15.36
N ARG A 48 23.94 -4.59 16.58
CA ARG A 48 25.15 -4.31 17.36
C ARG A 48 26.33 -5.22 17.00
N ARG A 49 26.08 -6.37 16.36
CA ARG A 49 27.16 -7.26 15.90
C ARG A 49 28.04 -6.58 14.85
N TYR A 50 29.33 -6.87 14.90
CA TYR A 50 30.28 -6.45 13.87
C TYR A 50 30.15 -7.30 12.60
N ASP A 51 30.05 -8.61 12.77
CA ASP A 51 29.82 -9.57 11.69
C ASP A 51 28.32 -9.65 11.37
N LYS A 52 27.93 -9.22 10.16
CA LYS A 52 26.55 -9.21 9.68
C LYS A 52 26.15 -10.49 8.95
N ASP A 53 27.08 -11.41 8.71
CA ASP A 53 26.79 -12.69 8.06
C ASP A 53 26.12 -13.68 9.04
N GLN A 54 26.24 -13.43 10.34
CA GLN A 54 25.61 -14.22 11.39
C GLN A 54 24.16 -13.78 11.64
N ASN A 55 23.22 -14.54 11.08
CA ASN A 55 21.79 -14.22 11.13
C ASN A 55 21.01 -14.84 12.30
N GLU A 56 21.68 -15.49 13.26
CA GLU A 56 21.01 -16.19 14.38
C GLU A 56 20.04 -15.28 15.16
N ASP A 57 20.47 -14.06 15.46
CA ASP A 57 19.64 -13.05 16.12
C ASP A 57 18.42 -12.64 15.27
N LEU A 58 18.56 -12.58 13.94
CA LEU A 58 17.42 -12.29 13.06
C LEU A 58 16.48 -13.49 12.93
N LEU A 59 17.01 -14.71 12.88
CA LEU A 59 16.20 -15.94 12.87
C LEU A 59 15.40 -16.09 14.16
N GLU A 60 16.02 -15.79 15.30
CA GLU A 60 15.35 -15.76 16.59
C GLU A 60 14.28 -14.65 16.66
N SER A 61 14.59 -13.44 16.19
CA SER A 61 13.60 -12.37 16.06
C SER A 61 12.39 -12.80 15.23
N MET A 62 12.64 -13.38 14.06
CA MET A 62 11.59 -13.87 13.16
C MET A 62 10.71 -14.93 13.84
N ARG A 63 11.33 -15.87 14.58
CA ARG A 63 10.62 -16.89 15.36
C ARG A 63 9.67 -16.26 16.39
N TYR A 64 10.15 -15.30 17.18
CA TYR A 64 9.33 -14.61 18.17
C TYR A 64 8.15 -13.84 17.55
N PHE A 65 8.32 -13.20 16.38
CA PHE A 65 7.20 -12.57 15.67
C PHE A 65 6.17 -13.59 15.15
N ILE A 66 6.61 -14.76 14.68
CA ILE A 66 5.70 -15.84 14.27
C ILE A 66 4.90 -16.36 15.46
N GLU A 67 5.57 -16.65 16.58
CA GLU A 67 4.90 -17.09 17.81
C GLU A 67 3.92 -16.03 18.33
N ALA A 68 4.28 -14.74 18.27
CA ALA A 68 3.37 -13.65 18.62
C ALA A 68 2.12 -13.62 17.72
N ALA A 69 2.29 -13.84 16.41
CA ALA A 69 1.19 -13.90 15.46
C ALA A 69 0.25 -15.07 15.76
N GLU A 70 0.79 -16.24 16.08
CA GLU A 70 0.02 -17.42 16.49
C GLU A 70 -0.81 -17.13 17.75
N VAL A 71 -0.21 -16.53 18.78
CA VAL A 71 -0.92 -16.14 20.00
C VAL A 71 -2.02 -15.12 19.69
N TYR A 72 -1.75 -14.07 18.91
CA TYR A 72 -2.77 -13.10 18.51
C TYR A 72 -3.91 -13.72 17.70
N SER A 73 -3.61 -14.72 16.85
CA SER A 73 -4.62 -15.41 16.06
C SER A 73 -5.61 -16.19 16.95
N SER A 74 -5.14 -16.70 18.10
CA SER A 74 -5.96 -17.47 19.04
C SER A 74 -7.01 -16.62 19.78
N ILE A 75 -6.87 -15.30 19.77
CA ILE A 75 -7.73 -14.33 20.48
C ILE A 75 -8.43 -13.34 19.53
N ASP A 76 -8.57 -13.70 18.27
CA ASP A 76 -9.23 -12.89 17.22
C ASP A 76 -8.65 -11.46 17.08
N ALA A 77 -7.36 -11.29 17.39
CA ALA A 77 -6.67 -10.01 17.27
C ALA A 77 -6.11 -9.82 15.85
N GLY A 78 -6.95 -9.92 14.82
CA GLY A 78 -6.54 -10.03 13.42
C GLY A 78 -5.62 -8.91 12.91
N ASN A 79 -5.79 -7.67 13.38
CA ASN A 79 -4.88 -6.57 13.04
C ASN A 79 -3.47 -6.77 13.63
N LYS A 80 -3.39 -7.27 14.87
CA LYS A 80 -2.12 -7.55 15.53
C LYS A 80 -1.45 -8.79 14.94
N THR A 81 -2.22 -9.84 14.62
CA THR A 81 -1.72 -11.01 13.88
C THR A 81 -1.06 -10.60 12.57
N ARG A 82 -1.76 -9.78 11.75
CA ARG A 82 -1.19 -9.27 10.49
C ARG A 82 0.07 -8.43 10.71
N GLY A 83 0.08 -7.57 11.72
CA GLY A 83 1.26 -6.78 12.07
C GLY A 83 2.48 -7.65 12.42
N ALA A 84 2.28 -8.67 13.26
CA ALA A 84 3.35 -9.61 13.63
C ALA A 84 3.84 -10.44 12.43
N CYS A 85 2.95 -10.93 11.56
CA CYS A 85 3.34 -11.61 10.32
C CYS A 85 4.13 -10.70 9.37
N ALA A 86 3.74 -9.43 9.26
CA ALA A 86 4.44 -8.46 8.43
C ALA A 86 5.84 -8.16 8.98
N GLN A 87 6.00 -8.05 10.30
CA GLN A 87 7.32 -7.91 10.94
C GLN A 87 8.21 -9.14 10.70
N ALA A 88 7.69 -10.35 10.87
CA ALA A 88 8.43 -11.58 10.54
C ALA A 88 8.89 -11.60 9.07
N SER A 89 8.00 -11.20 8.15
CA SER A 89 8.31 -11.11 6.73
C SER A 89 9.38 -10.05 6.43
N LEU A 90 9.34 -8.90 7.12
CA LEU A 90 10.36 -7.85 6.99
C LEU A 90 11.73 -8.31 7.49
N VAL A 91 11.77 -9.09 8.58
CA VAL A 91 13.01 -9.74 9.05
C VAL A 91 13.55 -10.73 8.01
N SER A 92 12.67 -11.52 7.39
CA SER A 92 13.06 -12.41 6.29
C SER A 92 13.67 -11.65 5.11
N LEU A 93 13.13 -10.47 4.75
CA LEU A 93 13.74 -9.61 3.72
C LEU A 93 15.14 -9.14 4.12
N GLN A 94 15.34 -8.76 5.39
CA GLN A 94 16.66 -8.35 5.89
C GLN A 94 17.70 -9.48 5.78
N ILE A 95 17.31 -10.72 6.04
CA ILE A 95 18.18 -11.90 5.91
C ILE A 95 18.49 -12.18 4.44
N ARG A 96 17.47 -12.13 3.56
CA ARG A 96 17.62 -12.45 2.12
C ARG A 96 18.39 -11.39 1.34
N MET A 97 18.31 -10.13 1.77
CA MET A 97 18.89 -8.97 1.07
C MET A 97 19.65 -8.09 2.07
N PRO A 98 20.82 -8.53 2.56
CA PRO A 98 21.57 -7.86 3.63
C PRO A 98 22.13 -6.50 3.23
N ASP A 99 22.34 -6.26 1.93
CA ASP A 99 22.87 -4.98 1.41
C ASP A 99 21.91 -3.81 1.61
N SER A 100 20.62 -4.10 1.80
CA SER A 100 19.58 -3.10 2.04
C SER A 100 19.19 -3.08 3.52
N LYS A 101 18.90 -1.89 4.04
CA LYS A 101 18.38 -1.75 5.40
C LYS A 101 16.85 -1.78 5.37
N TRP A 102 16.28 -2.88 5.84
CA TRP A 102 14.83 -3.11 5.88
C TRP A 102 14.23 -2.81 7.25
N LEU A 103 14.97 -3.13 8.32
CA LEU A 103 14.50 -3.01 9.69
C LEU A 103 14.85 -1.66 10.31
N LYS A 104 14.04 -1.23 11.28
CA LYS A 104 14.24 -0.01 12.10
C LYS A 104 14.42 1.26 11.29
N LEU A 105 13.62 1.41 10.25
CA LEU A 105 13.54 2.66 9.52
C LEU A 105 12.63 3.62 10.28
N SER A 106 12.97 4.91 10.18
CA SER A 106 11.99 5.95 10.49
C SER A 106 10.86 5.89 9.46
N GLU A 107 9.70 6.43 9.81
CA GLU A 107 8.53 6.48 8.93
C GLU A 107 8.87 7.10 7.55
N THR A 108 9.65 8.18 7.53
CA THR A 108 10.13 8.82 6.28
C THR A 108 11.00 7.90 5.44
N ASN A 109 11.90 7.14 6.07
CA ASN A 109 12.78 6.21 5.35
C ASN A 109 12.02 4.97 4.89
N ALA A 110 11.04 4.50 5.65
CA ALA A 110 10.15 3.41 5.26
C ALA A 110 9.30 3.78 4.05
N ARG A 111 8.76 5.01 3.99
CA ARG A 111 8.06 5.52 2.80
C ARG A 111 8.96 5.57 1.57
N ARG A 112 10.20 6.03 1.72
CA ARG A 112 11.17 6.03 0.62
C ARG A 112 11.45 4.61 0.14
N LEU A 113 11.74 3.70 1.08
CA LEU A 113 11.97 2.29 0.77
C LEU A 113 10.77 1.68 0.04
N LEU A 114 9.54 1.96 0.48
CA LEU A 114 8.29 1.49 -0.12
C LEU A 114 8.19 1.90 -1.60
N VAL A 115 8.47 3.15 -1.93
CA VAL A 115 8.42 3.68 -3.31
C VAL A 115 9.53 3.10 -4.19
N GLU A 116 10.70 2.80 -3.62
CA GLU A 116 11.85 2.28 -4.35
C GLU A 116 11.70 0.80 -4.76
N GLN A 117 10.75 0.07 -4.17
CA GLN A 117 10.60 -1.37 -4.40
C GLN A 117 10.12 -1.69 -5.82
N SER A 118 10.86 -2.51 -6.55
CA SER A 118 10.48 -2.96 -7.89
C SER A 118 9.40 -4.04 -7.90
N ARG A 119 9.28 -4.82 -6.81
CA ARG A 119 8.37 -5.96 -6.67
C ARG A 119 7.23 -5.62 -5.72
N PHE A 120 6.00 -5.94 -6.11
CA PHE A 120 4.82 -5.61 -5.31
C PHE A 120 4.83 -6.35 -3.96
N GLN A 121 5.24 -7.61 -3.91
CA GLN A 121 5.30 -8.37 -2.65
C GLN A 121 6.25 -7.73 -1.63
N GLU A 122 7.41 -7.23 -2.07
CA GLU A 122 8.37 -6.55 -1.19
C GLU A 122 7.81 -5.21 -0.72
N ALA A 123 7.19 -4.44 -1.62
CA ALA A 123 6.48 -3.21 -1.28
C ALA A 123 5.37 -3.46 -0.25
N LEU A 124 4.58 -4.52 -0.42
CA LEU A 124 3.49 -4.88 0.49
C LEU A 124 4.02 -5.22 1.89
N ILE A 125 5.10 -5.99 1.99
CA ILE A 125 5.74 -6.31 3.28
C ILE A 125 6.17 -5.03 3.99
N VAL A 126 6.82 -4.09 3.28
CA VAL A 126 7.22 -2.79 3.87
C VAL A 126 5.98 -2.00 4.30
N ALA A 127 4.95 -1.95 3.46
CA ALA A 127 3.72 -1.21 3.76
C ALA A 127 3.01 -1.76 5.00
N GLU A 128 2.92 -3.07 5.15
CA GLU A 128 2.26 -3.70 6.29
C GLU A 128 3.10 -3.59 7.57
N ALA A 129 4.41 -3.84 7.49
CA ALA A 129 5.29 -3.82 8.66
C ALA A 129 5.40 -2.41 9.28
N TYR A 130 5.40 -1.36 8.44
CA TYR A 130 5.49 0.02 8.90
C TYR A 130 4.14 0.75 9.02
N GLY A 131 3.01 0.05 8.82
CA GLY A 131 1.68 0.67 8.91
C GLY A 131 1.38 1.70 7.81
N LEU A 132 2.05 1.58 6.66
CA LEU A 132 1.90 2.42 5.47
C LEU A 132 0.93 1.82 4.43
N ASN A 133 0.21 0.75 4.76
CA ASN A 133 -0.78 0.13 3.85
C ASN A 133 -2.09 0.94 3.78
N GLN A 134 -1.99 2.22 3.46
CA GLN A 134 -3.11 3.14 3.26
C GLN A 134 -3.18 3.56 1.78
N PRO A 135 -4.38 3.82 1.23
CA PRO A 135 -4.55 4.15 -0.18
C PRO A 135 -3.70 5.33 -0.68
N SER A 136 -3.49 6.35 0.16
CA SER A 136 -2.69 7.53 -0.19
C SER A 136 -1.20 7.22 -0.38
N GLU A 137 -0.64 6.29 0.41
CA GLU A 137 0.77 5.90 0.29
C GLU A 137 1.02 5.17 -1.03
N TRP A 138 0.06 4.33 -1.45
CA TRP A 138 0.13 3.58 -2.71
C TRP A 138 0.01 4.47 -3.96
N ALA A 139 -0.57 5.67 -3.87
CA ALA A 139 -0.64 6.58 -5.01
C ALA A 139 0.76 6.99 -5.50
N LEU A 140 1.68 7.28 -4.58
CA LEU A 140 3.07 7.63 -4.92
C LEU A 140 3.85 6.45 -5.47
N VAL A 141 3.65 5.25 -4.89
CA VAL A 141 4.28 4.00 -5.38
C VAL A 141 3.86 3.73 -6.82
N LEU A 142 2.54 3.72 -7.08
CA LEU A 142 2.02 3.50 -8.43
C LEU A 142 2.48 4.57 -9.41
N TRP A 143 2.58 5.83 -8.96
CA TRP A 143 3.11 6.92 -9.78
C TRP A 143 4.56 6.63 -10.21
N ASP A 144 5.45 6.35 -9.26
CA ASP A 144 6.85 6.03 -9.54
C ASP A 144 6.98 4.81 -10.47
N HIS A 145 6.12 3.81 -10.32
CA HIS A 145 6.10 2.67 -11.23
C HIS A 145 5.63 3.02 -12.64
N MET A 146 4.71 3.98 -12.83
CA MET A 146 4.29 4.39 -14.17
C MET A 146 5.41 5.03 -14.99
N LEU A 147 6.43 5.54 -14.30
CA LEU A 147 7.67 6.10 -14.85
C LEU A 147 8.65 5.00 -15.32
N LYS A 148 8.39 3.73 -14.96
CA LYS A 148 9.22 2.55 -15.23
C LYS A 148 8.46 1.53 -16.10
N PRO A 149 8.35 1.74 -17.43
CA PRO A 149 7.43 0.99 -18.30
C PRO A 149 7.66 -0.53 -18.31
N GLU A 150 8.89 -0.98 -18.06
CA GLU A 150 9.23 -2.40 -18.02
C GLU A 150 8.65 -3.12 -16.80
N LEU A 151 8.37 -2.40 -15.71
CA LEU A 151 7.94 -2.96 -14.43
C LEU A 151 6.47 -2.66 -14.11
N THR A 152 5.90 -1.60 -14.68
CA THR A 152 4.55 -1.12 -14.31
C THR A 152 3.49 -2.19 -14.47
N GLU A 153 3.49 -2.93 -15.59
CA GLU A 153 2.38 -3.83 -15.92
C GLU A 153 2.28 -5.02 -14.96
N VAL A 154 3.43 -5.63 -14.65
CA VAL A 154 3.53 -6.74 -13.70
C VAL A 154 3.19 -6.28 -12.29
N PHE A 155 3.78 -5.16 -11.85
CA PHE A 155 3.52 -4.61 -10.53
C PHE A 155 2.03 -4.31 -10.34
N VAL A 156 1.39 -3.64 -11.30
CA VAL A 156 -0.03 -3.29 -11.21
C VAL A 156 -0.92 -4.55 -11.32
N ALA A 157 -0.51 -5.59 -12.05
CA ALA A 157 -1.22 -6.89 -12.06
C ALA A 157 -1.20 -7.57 -10.70
N GLU A 158 -0.05 -7.64 -10.04
CA GLU A 158 0.07 -8.20 -8.69
C GLU A 158 -0.68 -7.36 -7.67
N PHE A 159 -0.56 -6.02 -7.75
CA PHE A 159 -1.27 -5.08 -6.89
C PHE A 159 -2.77 -5.36 -6.89
N VAL A 160 -3.41 -5.38 -8.07
CA VAL A 160 -4.88 -5.52 -8.15
C VAL A 160 -5.38 -6.93 -7.79
N ALA A 161 -4.49 -7.92 -7.73
CA ALA A 161 -4.83 -9.26 -7.27
C ALA A 161 -4.93 -9.34 -5.73
N VAL A 162 -4.28 -8.41 -5.01
CA VAL A 162 -4.21 -8.42 -3.54
C VAL A 162 -4.93 -7.22 -2.91
N LEU A 163 -4.79 -6.03 -3.48
CA LEU A 163 -5.36 -4.79 -2.97
C LEU A 163 -6.32 -4.14 -3.98
N PRO A 164 -7.44 -3.56 -3.51
CA PRO A 164 -8.36 -2.87 -4.40
C PRO A 164 -7.79 -1.53 -4.88
N LEU A 165 -8.07 -1.18 -6.14
CA LEU A 165 -7.84 0.18 -6.64
C LEU A 165 -8.87 1.14 -6.05
N GLN A 166 -8.50 1.76 -4.92
CA GLN A 166 -9.37 2.71 -4.22
C GLN A 166 -9.57 4.02 -5.00
N PRO A 167 -10.79 4.58 -5.05
CA PRO A 167 -11.05 5.82 -5.78
C PRO A 167 -10.18 7.00 -5.36
N SER A 168 -9.90 7.17 -4.06
CA SER A 168 -9.07 8.26 -3.54
C SER A 168 -7.66 8.24 -4.13
N MET A 169 -7.03 7.06 -4.12
CA MET A 169 -5.71 6.80 -4.71
C MET A 169 -5.70 7.08 -6.21
N LEU A 170 -6.72 6.62 -6.94
CA LEU A 170 -6.81 6.86 -8.39
C LEU A 170 -6.95 8.34 -8.73
N VAL A 171 -7.73 9.08 -7.95
CA VAL A 171 -7.92 10.52 -8.16
C VAL A 171 -6.62 11.28 -7.88
N GLU A 172 -5.83 10.88 -6.87
CA GLU A 172 -4.49 11.43 -6.64
C GLU A 172 -3.54 11.15 -7.82
N LEU A 173 -3.52 9.91 -8.32
CA LEU A 173 -2.75 9.56 -9.53
C LEU A 173 -3.13 10.41 -10.74
N ALA A 174 -4.42 10.68 -10.95
CA ALA A 174 -4.88 11.55 -12.02
C ALA A 174 -4.38 12.99 -11.87
N ARG A 175 -4.26 13.50 -10.63
CA ARG A 175 -3.68 14.82 -10.35
C ARG A 175 -2.18 14.84 -10.61
N PHE A 176 -1.44 13.81 -10.20
CA PHE A 176 -0.01 13.69 -10.51
C PHE A 176 0.24 13.68 -12.02
N TYR A 177 -0.54 12.88 -12.75
CA TYR A 177 -0.48 12.85 -14.21
C TYR A 177 -0.73 14.23 -14.83
N ARG A 178 -1.80 14.91 -14.41
CA ARG A 178 -2.13 16.25 -14.92
C ARG A 178 -1.00 17.25 -14.64
N ALA A 179 -0.47 17.25 -13.41
CA ALA A 179 0.60 18.15 -13.01
C ALA A 179 1.87 17.92 -13.85
N GLU A 180 2.23 16.66 -14.09
CA GLU A 180 3.38 16.29 -14.91
C GLU A 180 3.20 16.73 -16.38
N VAL A 181 2.02 16.48 -16.96
CA VAL A 181 1.72 16.90 -18.33
C VAL A 181 1.67 18.41 -18.46
N ALA A 182 1.08 19.12 -17.49
CA ALA A 182 1.02 20.58 -17.49
C ALA A 182 2.43 21.21 -17.37
N ALA A 183 3.25 20.70 -16.44
CA ALA A 183 4.63 21.13 -16.30
C ALA A 183 5.41 20.93 -17.61
N ARG A 184 5.25 19.78 -18.28
CA ARG A 184 5.96 19.49 -19.54
C ARG A 184 5.40 20.21 -20.77
N GLY A 185 4.11 20.52 -20.79
CA GLY A 185 3.49 21.33 -21.85
C GLY A 185 4.02 22.78 -21.86
N ASP A 186 4.31 23.33 -20.69
CA ASP A 186 4.99 24.62 -20.52
C ASP A 186 6.50 24.53 -20.82
N GLN A 187 7.12 23.36 -20.64
CA GLN A 187 8.54 23.12 -20.95
C GLN A 187 8.90 23.03 -22.44
N SER A 188 8.00 23.42 -23.35
CA SER A 188 8.44 23.81 -24.70
C SER A 188 9.43 24.99 -24.69
N GLN A 189 9.60 25.67 -23.55
CA GLN A 189 10.64 26.69 -23.33
C GLN A 189 11.69 26.40 -22.24
N PHE A 190 11.54 25.38 -21.39
CA PHE A 190 12.48 25.13 -20.28
C PHE A 190 12.66 23.63 -19.97
N SER A 191 13.37 22.91 -20.83
CA SER A 191 14.17 21.79 -20.35
C SER A 191 15.13 22.33 -19.27
N VAL A 192 15.18 21.73 -18.07
CA VAL A 192 16.43 21.51 -17.27
C VAL A 192 16.14 21.18 -15.79
N TRP A 193 15.06 21.59 -15.15
CA TRP A 193 14.97 21.43 -13.69
C TRP A 193 13.91 20.44 -13.24
N LEU A 194 14.30 19.16 -13.18
CA LEU A 194 14.10 18.24 -12.05
C LEU A 194 14.75 16.89 -12.43
N THR A 195 15.84 16.54 -11.73
CA THR A 195 16.77 15.41 -11.96
C THR A 195 17.60 15.49 -13.25
N GLY A 196 18.92 15.52 -13.10
CA GLY A 196 19.88 15.61 -14.21
C GLY A 196 19.69 14.47 -15.22
N GLY A 197 19.35 14.86 -16.44
CA GLY A 197 19.02 13.94 -17.54
C GLY A 197 17.55 14.08 -17.93
N GLY A 198 17.22 15.09 -18.74
CA GLY A 198 15.87 15.26 -19.27
C GLY A 198 15.36 13.96 -19.90
N LEU A 199 14.27 13.43 -19.36
CA LEU A 199 13.71 12.14 -19.76
C LEU A 199 13.22 12.20 -21.23
N PRO A 200 13.54 11.21 -22.09
CA PRO A 200 13.26 11.24 -23.53
C PRO A 200 11.78 11.47 -23.89
N ALA A 201 11.50 12.01 -25.08
CA ALA A 201 10.14 12.20 -25.60
C ALA A 201 9.28 10.91 -25.64
N GLU A 202 9.91 9.74 -25.67
CA GLU A 202 9.24 8.43 -25.59
C GLU A 202 8.53 8.21 -24.26
N TRP A 203 8.97 8.89 -23.21
CA TRP A 203 8.47 8.72 -21.86
C TRP A 203 7.07 9.26 -21.65
N ALA A 204 6.69 10.33 -22.35
CA ALA A 204 5.30 10.80 -22.39
C ALA A 204 4.36 9.75 -23.01
N LYS A 205 4.84 8.99 -24.00
CA LYS A 205 4.08 7.87 -24.60
C LYS A 205 3.92 6.73 -23.60
N TYR A 206 4.99 6.39 -22.86
CA TYR A 206 4.94 5.35 -21.82
C TYR A 206 3.99 5.72 -20.68
N LEU A 207 4.11 6.94 -20.15
CA LEU A 207 3.24 7.43 -19.08
C LEU A 207 1.76 7.44 -19.52
N GLY A 208 1.48 7.93 -20.73
CA GLY A 208 0.14 7.89 -21.31
C GLY A 208 -0.39 6.46 -21.50
N ARG A 209 0.47 5.51 -21.91
CA ARG A 209 0.11 4.09 -22.03
C ARG A 209 -0.21 3.48 -20.66
N SER A 210 0.65 3.70 -19.66
CA SER A 210 0.46 3.21 -18.29
C SER A 210 -0.83 3.74 -17.68
N PHE A 211 -1.12 5.03 -17.85
CA PHE A 211 -2.36 5.62 -17.35
C PHE A 211 -3.60 5.09 -18.08
N ARG A 212 -3.55 4.87 -19.41
CA ARG A 212 -4.64 4.20 -20.15
C ARG A 212 -4.88 2.77 -19.64
N CYS A 213 -3.82 2.02 -19.33
CA CYS A 213 -3.97 0.69 -18.73
C CYS A 213 -4.68 0.76 -17.37
N LEU A 214 -4.37 1.76 -16.54
CA LEU A 214 -5.07 2.00 -15.29
C LEU A 214 -6.56 2.31 -15.51
N LEU A 215 -6.88 3.24 -16.43
CA LEU A 215 -8.27 3.60 -16.75
C LEU A 215 -9.09 2.39 -17.22
N LYS A 216 -8.50 1.51 -18.04
CA LYS A 216 -9.14 0.26 -18.47
C LYS A 216 -9.48 -0.67 -17.30
N ARG A 217 -8.63 -0.71 -16.26
CA ARG A 217 -8.83 -1.52 -15.05
C ARG A 217 -9.86 -0.92 -14.09
N THR A 218 -10.10 0.40 -14.13
CA THR A 218 -11.17 1.05 -13.37
C THR A 218 -12.54 0.65 -13.92
N ARG A 219 -13.24 -0.27 -13.24
CA ARG A 219 -14.54 -0.81 -13.72
C ARG A 219 -15.71 0.18 -13.60
N ASP A 220 -15.70 1.03 -12.58
CA ASP A 220 -16.72 2.07 -12.41
C ASP A 220 -16.60 3.11 -13.53
N LEU A 221 -17.63 3.21 -14.36
CA LEU A 221 -17.68 4.12 -15.51
C LEU A 221 -17.66 5.59 -15.10
N ARG A 222 -18.31 5.96 -13.98
CA ARG A 222 -18.34 7.35 -13.50
C ARG A 222 -16.98 7.75 -12.97
N LEU A 223 -16.33 6.85 -12.21
CA LEU A 223 -14.97 7.07 -11.74
C LEU A 223 -14.00 7.13 -12.93
N ARG A 224 -14.07 6.21 -13.89
CA ARG A 224 -13.22 6.23 -15.09
C ARG A 224 -13.37 7.54 -15.87
N LEU A 225 -14.60 8.03 -16.05
CA LEU A 225 -14.87 9.34 -16.66
C LEU A 225 -14.21 10.46 -15.87
N GLN A 226 -14.43 10.52 -14.55
CA GLN A 226 -13.83 11.53 -13.67
C GLN A 226 -12.30 11.53 -13.77
N LEU A 227 -11.66 10.36 -13.73
CA LEU A 227 -10.20 10.22 -13.83
C LEU A 227 -9.67 10.74 -15.17
N ALA A 228 -10.31 10.35 -16.28
CA ALA A 228 -9.94 10.81 -17.61
C ALA A 228 -10.10 12.33 -17.77
N THR A 229 -11.16 12.90 -17.21
CA THR A 229 -11.40 14.36 -17.18
C THR A 229 -10.34 15.09 -16.34
N VAL A 230 -10.01 14.59 -15.15
CA VAL A 230 -9.00 15.21 -14.27
C VAL A 230 -7.62 15.18 -14.91
N ALA A 231 -7.20 14.01 -15.41
CA ALA A 231 -5.88 13.80 -15.99
C ALA A 231 -5.63 14.61 -17.27
N THR A 232 -6.69 14.93 -18.03
CA THR A 232 -6.67 15.57 -19.35
C THR A 232 -5.95 14.74 -20.43
N GLY A 233 -6.30 14.92 -21.71
CA GLY A 233 -5.64 14.22 -22.83
C GLY A 233 -6.18 12.82 -23.17
N PHE A 234 -7.32 12.40 -22.59
CA PHE A 234 -7.98 11.11 -22.85
C PHE A 234 -9.40 11.29 -23.40
N THR A 235 -9.58 12.14 -24.41
CA THR A 235 -10.90 12.45 -25.00
C THR A 235 -11.62 11.21 -25.54
N ASP A 236 -10.87 10.29 -26.14
CA ASP A 236 -11.38 8.99 -26.60
C ASP A 236 -12.01 8.17 -25.47
N VAL A 237 -11.42 8.20 -24.27
CA VAL A 237 -11.95 7.52 -23.09
C VAL A 237 -13.17 8.25 -22.53
N ILE A 238 -13.14 9.59 -22.52
CA ILE A 238 -14.27 10.43 -22.08
C ILE A 238 -15.50 10.15 -22.96
N ASP A 239 -15.34 10.25 -24.28
CA ASP A 239 -16.42 10.03 -25.25
C ASP A 239 -16.99 8.61 -25.15
N ALA A 240 -16.12 7.61 -25.00
CA ALA A 240 -16.53 6.22 -24.79
C ALA A 240 -17.33 6.04 -23.49
N CYS A 241 -16.93 6.70 -22.39
CA CYS A 241 -17.65 6.64 -21.12
C CYS A 241 -19.00 7.36 -21.21
N MET A 242 -19.05 8.56 -21.79
CA MET A 242 -20.30 9.31 -22.00
C MET A 242 -21.29 8.50 -22.84
N LYS A 243 -20.83 7.95 -23.98
CA LYS A 243 -21.66 7.08 -24.83
C LYS A 243 -22.22 5.87 -24.10
N MET A 244 -21.47 5.29 -23.15
CA MET A 244 -21.95 4.16 -22.34
C MET A 244 -22.91 4.57 -21.23
N LEU A 245 -22.73 5.75 -20.64
CA LEU A 245 -23.62 6.30 -19.62
C LEU A 245 -24.94 6.82 -20.21
N ASP A 246 -24.91 7.32 -21.45
CA ASP A 246 -26.10 7.78 -22.20
C ASP A 246 -26.95 6.63 -22.74
N LYS A 247 -26.49 5.37 -22.64
CA LYS A 247 -27.30 4.21 -23.02
C LYS A 247 -28.49 4.09 -22.07
N VAL A 248 -29.67 4.32 -22.63
CA VAL A 248 -30.94 3.96 -22.01
C VAL A 248 -30.95 2.44 -21.78
N PRO A 249 -31.27 1.96 -20.56
CA PRO A 249 -31.37 0.52 -20.29
C PRO A 249 -32.31 -0.18 -21.28
N ASP A 250 -31.97 -1.38 -21.77
CA ASP A 250 -32.81 -2.11 -22.75
C ASP A 250 -34.22 -2.43 -22.21
N ASN A 251 -34.39 -2.39 -20.89
CA ASN A 251 -35.65 -2.56 -20.15
C ASN A 251 -36.36 -1.23 -19.82
N ALA A 252 -35.78 -0.09 -20.14
CA ALA A 252 -36.46 1.19 -20.01
C ALA A 252 -37.43 1.36 -21.19
N ARG A 253 -38.73 1.32 -20.88
CA ARG A 253 -39.79 1.67 -21.85
C ARG A 253 -39.49 3.06 -22.44
N PRO A 254 -39.82 3.31 -23.72
CA PRO A 254 -39.61 4.60 -24.34
C PRO A 254 -40.21 5.71 -23.48
N LEU A 255 -39.38 6.64 -23.00
CA LEU A 255 -39.87 7.85 -22.35
C LEU A 255 -40.49 8.74 -23.43
N VAL A 256 -41.80 8.60 -23.62
CA VAL A 256 -42.55 9.44 -24.57
C VAL A 256 -42.71 10.82 -23.94
N LEU A 257 -41.95 11.79 -24.44
CA LEU A 257 -42.17 13.21 -24.16
C LEU A 257 -43.50 13.65 -24.78
N ARG A 258 -44.57 13.68 -23.99
CA ARG A 258 -45.81 14.33 -24.44
C ARG A 258 -45.66 15.83 -24.24
N LYS A 259 -45.65 16.58 -25.35
CA LYS A 259 -45.54 18.05 -25.37
C LYS A 259 -46.79 18.66 -24.73
N GLY A 260 -46.70 19.02 -23.44
CA GLY A 260 -47.71 19.73 -22.69
C GLY A 260 -47.10 20.94 -21.99
N HIS A 261 -47.78 22.08 -22.02
CA HIS A 261 -47.35 23.30 -21.35
C HIS A 261 -47.42 23.08 -19.83
N GLY A 262 -46.25 22.97 -19.17
CA GLY A 262 -46.14 22.84 -17.71
C GLY A 262 -45.52 21.50 -17.28
N GLY A 263 -44.18 21.48 -17.15
CA GLY A 263 -43.39 20.28 -16.88
C GLY A 263 -43.64 19.64 -15.51
N ALA A 264 -44.40 18.54 -15.50
CA ALA A 264 -44.40 17.58 -14.41
C ALA A 264 -44.28 16.15 -14.99
N TYR A 265 -43.32 15.39 -14.49
CA TYR A 265 -43.10 13.99 -14.86
C TYR A 265 -43.94 13.10 -13.96
N LEU A 266 -44.81 12.27 -14.53
CA LEU A 266 -45.50 11.20 -13.80
C LEU A 266 -45.09 9.84 -14.38
N PRO A 267 -44.64 8.88 -13.53
CA PRO A 267 -44.44 7.50 -13.97
C PRO A 267 -45.80 6.81 -14.18
N LEU A 268 -45.95 6.12 -15.30
CA LEU A 268 -47.10 5.24 -15.55
C LEU A 268 -46.90 3.92 -14.79
N MET A 269 -47.93 3.49 -14.07
CA MET A 269 -48.08 2.10 -13.59
C MET A 269 -48.02 1.11 -14.76
#